data_AF-A0A2K9NVG1-F1
#
_entry.id   AF-A0A2K9NVG1-F1
#
_cell.length_a   1.000
_cell.length_b   1.000
_cell.length_c   1.000
_cell.angle_alpha   90.00
_cell.angle_beta   90.00
_cell.angle_gamma   90.00
#
_symmetry.space_group_name_H-M   'P 1'
#
loop_
_entity.id
_entity.type
_entity.pdbx_description
1 polymer ?
#
loop_
_entity_poly.entity_id
_entity_poly.type
_entity_poly.pdbx_seq_one_letter_code
_entity_poly.pdbx_strand_id
1 'polypeptide(L)'
;MGSIRHSIQTNRRLLVLIAGLLVIVAVLLGKFYFQQREENKALRLKILSMSENRRTPKPWSTLTSVSNVSTSALTAPVNAPVQPLAASATTPAQIETPPVVDQDTQTLAVTLTNQMRRPKNLDVKTLDQNIAIADEIISREPDSYSAYKAKLISLLVKEGKFNQPANEDEIESLLEDMAQFNIGNNSLARREATLIANTNADIDNIDNQLNALGQEREMIESQLNGLAADSPELLNANDRLAQIEEKEAMLMSNVESLETSLASNRAQIINEDVVEIPFMRLLAKNDYESVMSNAQTFIDQFPNSPSGYYYMVRALELQGQKAEALNLIQNSRLSPEVQESLLQRLQNESSQDPKNYWQKLSF
;
A
#
# COMPACT_ATOMS: atom_id res chain seq x y z
N MET A 1 -1.17 -23.15 -72.43
CA MET A 1 -0.09 -22.87 -71.44
C MET A 1 -0.01 -21.40 -70.98
N GLY A 2 -0.19 -20.38 -71.84
CA GLY A 2 -0.03 -18.97 -71.45
C GLY A 2 -0.89 -18.50 -70.25
N SER A 3 -2.18 -18.82 -70.25
CA SER A 3 -3.12 -18.45 -69.16
C SER A 3 -2.68 -18.92 -67.77
N ILE A 4 -2.14 -20.14 -67.67
CA ILE A 4 -1.67 -20.73 -66.40
C ILE A 4 -0.44 -19.96 -65.87
N ARG A 5 0.52 -19.59 -66.73
CA ARG A 5 1.66 -18.76 -66.32
C ARG A 5 1.22 -17.39 -65.83
N HIS A 6 0.25 -16.76 -66.51
CA HIS A 6 -0.26 -15.46 -66.10
C HIS A 6 -0.96 -15.54 -64.74
N SER A 7 -1.83 -16.53 -64.52
CA SER A 7 -2.48 -16.79 -63.23
C SER A 7 -1.48 -16.95 -62.08
N ILE A 8 -0.46 -17.81 -62.26
CA ILE A 8 0.61 -18.03 -61.27
C ILE A 8 1.35 -16.70 -60.96
N GLN A 9 1.63 -15.89 -61.98
CA GLN A 9 2.34 -14.63 -61.81
C GLN A 9 1.49 -13.55 -61.10
N THR A 10 0.18 -13.50 -61.34
CA THR A 10 -0.76 -12.63 -60.61
C THR A 10 -0.86 -13.05 -59.14
N ASN A 11 -1.01 -14.35 -58.86
CA ASN A 11 -1.08 -14.89 -57.49
C ASN A 11 0.21 -14.62 -56.70
N ARG A 12 1.38 -14.70 -57.36
CA ARG A 12 2.66 -14.37 -56.72
C ARG A 12 2.78 -12.90 -56.34
N ARG A 13 2.24 -11.99 -57.16
CA ARG A 13 2.15 -10.54 -56.83
C ARG A 13 1.17 -10.28 -55.69
N LEU A 14 0.03 -10.97 -55.66
CA LEU A 14 -0.95 -10.87 -54.59
C LEU A 14 -0.35 -11.30 -53.24
N LEU A 15 0.37 -12.42 -53.20
CA LEU A 15 1.07 -12.91 -52.01
C LEU A 15 2.12 -11.92 -51.48
N VAL A 16 2.90 -11.29 -52.37
CA VAL A 16 3.88 -10.26 -51.98
C VAL A 16 3.19 -9.01 -51.41
N LEU A 17 2.06 -8.59 -51.98
CA LEU A 17 1.27 -7.48 -51.44
C LEU A 17 0.68 -7.80 -50.06
N ILE A 18 0.11 -9.00 -49.88
CA ILE A 18 -0.44 -9.44 -48.58
C ILE A 18 0.67 -9.53 -47.53
N ALA A 19 1.83 -10.10 -47.88
CA ALA A 19 2.98 -10.17 -46.97
C ALA A 19 3.52 -8.77 -46.59
N GLY A 20 3.63 -7.86 -47.56
CA GLY A 20 4.02 -6.47 -47.29
C GLY A 20 3.03 -5.74 -46.39
N LEU A 21 1.73 -5.94 -46.60
CA LEU A 21 0.68 -5.34 -45.79
C LEU A 21 0.65 -5.91 -44.36
N LEU A 22 0.88 -7.22 -44.19
CA LEU A 22 1.07 -7.84 -42.86
C LEU A 22 2.30 -7.33 -42.12
N VAL A 23 3.44 -7.10 -42.81
CA VAL A 23 4.63 -6.50 -42.19
C VAL A 23 4.37 -5.05 -41.78
N ILE A 24 3.67 -4.26 -42.59
CA ILE A 24 3.28 -2.89 -42.23
C ILE A 24 2.35 -2.90 -41.01
N VAL A 25 1.34 -3.78 -40.98
CA VAL A 25 0.44 -3.93 -39.82
C VAL A 25 1.20 -4.38 -38.57
N ALA A 26 2.16 -5.32 -38.68
CA ALA A 26 2.98 -5.75 -37.57
C ALA A 26 3.92 -4.65 -37.05
N VAL A 27 4.47 -3.79 -37.92
CA VAL A 27 5.29 -2.63 -37.54
C VAL A 27 4.44 -1.53 -36.89
N LEU A 28 3.20 -1.32 -37.37
CA LEU A 28 2.26 -0.37 -36.77
C LEU A 28 1.75 -0.86 -35.40
N LEU A 29 1.42 -2.14 -35.26
CA LEU A 29 1.09 -2.77 -33.98
C LEU A 29 2.29 -2.77 -33.03
N GLY A 30 3.50 -3.03 -33.55
CA GLY A 30 4.74 -2.93 -32.78
C GLY A 30 4.95 -1.51 -32.25
N LYS A 31 4.84 -0.48 -33.10
CA LYS A 31 4.92 0.92 -32.64
C LYS A 31 3.81 1.28 -31.65
N PHE A 32 2.57 0.86 -31.89
CA PHE A 32 1.45 1.09 -30.96
C PHE A 32 1.70 0.42 -29.59
N TYR A 33 2.26 -0.79 -29.57
CA TYR A 33 2.67 -1.50 -28.35
C TYR A 33 3.86 -0.83 -27.65
N PHE A 34 4.85 -0.34 -28.40
CA PHE A 34 5.96 0.44 -27.83
C PHE A 34 5.54 1.86 -27.38
N GLN A 35 4.45 2.41 -27.91
CA GLN A 35 3.93 3.74 -27.54
C GLN A 35 2.91 3.68 -26.38
N GLN A 36 2.21 2.56 -26.22
CA GLN A 36 1.51 2.19 -24.96
C GLN A 36 2.47 2.08 -23.76
N ARG A 37 3.78 2.01 -24.02
CA ARG A 37 4.85 1.83 -23.03
C ARG A 37 5.35 3.14 -22.41
N GLU A 38 4.78 4.29 -22.80
CA GLU A 38 5.38 5.62 -22.62
C GLU A 38 4.43 6.61 -21.89
N GLU A 39 4.03 6.47 -20.60
CA GLU A 39 4.31 5.47 -19.56
C GLU A 39 3.09 5.33 -18.60
N ASN A 40 2.05 4.56 -18.94
CA ASN A 40 0.90 4.40 -18.04
C ASN A 40 1.22 3.44 -16.88
N LYS A 41 1.72 3.99 -15.77
CA LYS A 41 2.19 3.23 -14.60
C LYS A 41 1.08 2.34 -14.01
N ALA A 42 -0.13 2.87 -13.85
CA ALA A 42 -1.28 2.12 -13.36
C ALA A 42 -1.63 0.92 -14.27
N LEU A 43 -1.58 1.09 -15.60
CA LEU A 43 -1.78 0.02 -16.58
C LEU A 43 -0.68 -1.05 -16.49
N ARG A 44 0.60 -0.64 -16.44
CA ARG A 44 1.76 -1.54 -16.29
C ARG A 44 1.62 -2.40 -15.04
N LEU A 45 1.31 -1.77 -13.91
CA LEU A 45 1.12 -2.44 -12.62
C LEU A 45 -0.10 -3.38 -12.62
N LYS A 46 -1.19 -3.00 -13.30
CA LYS A 46 -2.34 -3.90 -13.51
C LYS A 46 -1.96 -5.14 -14.32
N ILE A 47 -1.18 -4.98 -15.40
CA ILE A 47 -0.70 -6.10 -16.22
C ILE A 47 0.24 -7.01 -15.42
N LEU A 48 1.18 -6.45 -14.66
CA LEU A 48 2.07 -7.21 -13.76
C LEU A 48 1.26 -8.02 -12.73
N SER A 49 0.30 -7.36 -12.08
CA SER A 49 -0.64 -7.98 -11.13
C SER A 49 -1.75 -8.83 -11.78
N MET A 50 -1.66 -9.10 -13.08
CA MET A 50 -2.45 -10.11 -13.81
C MET A 50 -1.60 -11.28 -14.32
N SER A 51 -0.27 -11.20 -14.25
CA SER A 51 0.64 -12.27 -14.72
C SER A 51 0.49 -13.60 -13.97
N GLU A 52 0.93 -14.70 -14.58
CA GLU A 52 0.80 -16.06 -14.03
C GLU A 52 1.90 -16.42 -13.03
N ASN A 53 3.13 -15.93 -13.24
CA ASN A 53 4.28 -16.19 -12.37
C ASN A 53 4.39 -15.10 -11.29
N ARG A 54 3.94 -15.41 -10.07
CA ARG A 54 3.91 -14.47 -8.95
C ARG A 54 4.52 -15.04 -7.67
N ARG A 55 5.10 -14.16 -6.84
CA ARG A 55 5.62 -14.48 -5.51
C ARG A 55 4.47 -14.84 -4.58
N THR A 56 4.67 -15.84 -3.72
CA THR A 56 3.67 -16.19 -2.70
C THR A 56 3.93 -15.36 -1.45
N PRO A 57 3.02 -14.47 -1.03
CA PRO A 57 3.25 -13.60 0.11
C PRO A 57 3.41 -14.42 1.41
N LYS A 58 4.53 -14.22 2.09
CA LYS A 58 4.78 -14.73 3.45
C LYS A 58 3.97 -13.85 4.44
N PRO A 59 3.01 -14.42 5.19
CA PRO A 59 2.14 -13.60 6.03
C PRO A 59 2.89 -12.94 7.19
N TRP A 60 2.51 -11.71 7.52
CA TRP A 60 3.16 -10.90 8.56
C TRP A 60 3.10 -11.54 9.95
N SER A 61 2.03 -12.29 10.23
CA SER A 61 1.88 -13.07 11.46
C SER A 61 3.02 -14.09 11.66
N THR A 62 3.64 -14.59 10.59
CA THR A 62 4.78 -15.53 10.69
C THR A 62 6.08 -14.87 11.13
N LEU A 63 6.19 -13.54 10.99
CA LEU A 63 7.35 -12.76 11.45
C LEU A 63 7.16 -12.24 12.88
N THR A 64 5.92 -12.16 13.35
CA THR A 64 5.58 -11.62 14.69
C THR A 64 5.20 -12.70 15.71
N SER A 65 4.80 -13.90 15.27
CA SER A 65 4.40 -15.00 16.15
C SER A 65 5.55 -15.56 16.98
N VAL A 66 5.38 -15.62 18.30
CA VAL A 66 6.31 -16.31 19.20
C VAL A 66 6.29 -17.81 18.92
N SER A 67 7.41 -18.35 18.44
CA SER A 67 7.62 -19.79 18.45
C SER A 67 7.78 -20.28 19.89
N ASN A 68 6.72 -20.87 20.45
CA ASN A 68 6.80 -21.65 21.69
C ASN A 68 7.61 -22.93 21.42
N VAL A 69 8.94 -22.79 21.33
CA VAL A 69 9.86 -23.93 21.31
C VAL A 69 9.91 -24.51 22.72
N SER A 70 9.27 -25.65 22.89
CA SER A 70 9.26 -26.40 24.14
C SER A 70 10.66 -26.59 24.70
N THR A 71 10.89 -26.11 25.93
CA THR A 71 12.06 -26.46 26.74
C THR A 71 12.05 -27.95 27.07
N SER A 72 12.69 -28.76 26.22
CA SER A 72 12.96 -30.17 26.48
C SER A 72 14.45 -30.45 26.47
N ALA A 73 15.04 -30.28 27.66
CA ALA A 73 16.20 -30.98 28.20
C ALA A 73 17.40 -31.32 27.28
N LEU A 74 18.56 -30.75 27.63
CA LEU A 74 19.71 -31.61 27.95
C LEU A 74 20.26 -31.27 29.34
N THR A 75 20.42 -32.30 30.17
CA THR A 75 20.87 -32.21 31.57
C THR A 75 22.37 -32.00 31.70
N ALA A 76 22.78 -31.26 32.74
CA ALA A 76 24.18 -31.00 33.10
C ALA A 76 24.93 -32.26 33.62
N PRO A 77 26.23 -32.16 33.97
CA PRO A 77 26.52 -31.81 35.37
C PRO A 77 27.77 -30.93 35.66
N VAL A 78 27.58 -29.95 36.55
CA VAL A 78 28.37 -29.63 37.76
C VAL A 78 29.91 -29.75 37.73
N ASN A 79 30.59 -28.60 37.92
CA ASN A 79 31.53 -28.41 39.04
C ASN A 79 31.75 -26.91 39.37
N ALA A 80 31.98 -26.59 40.64
CA ALA A 80 32.13 -25.22 41.20
C ALA A 80 33.43 -25.17 42.08
N PRO A 81 33.72 -24.20 42.99
CA PRO A 81 33.09 -22.90 43.34
C PRO A 81 34.08 -21.71 43.72
N VAL A 82 33.55 -20.49 44.00
CA VAL A 82 34.09 -19.31 44.78
C VAL A 82 35.48 -18.67 44.42
N GLN A 83 35.87 -17.39 44.70
CA GLN A 83 35.37 -16.20 45.47
C GLN A 83 35.92 -14.82 44.91
N PRO A 84 35.97 -13.61 45.58
CA PRO A 84 35.44 -12.35 44.98
C PRO A 84 36.41 -11.13 44.93
N LEU A 85 35.85 -9.88 44.94
CA LEU A 85 36.41 -8.50 44.98
C LEU A 85 36.70 -7.84 43.60
N ALA A 86 36.58 -6.51 43.38
CA ALA A 86 35.76 -5.43 43.98
C ALA A 86 35.89 -4.12 43.13
N ALA A 87 34.98 -3.15 43.34
CA ALA A 87 35.10 -1.71 43.03
C ALA A 87 35.03 -1.19 41.55
N SER A 88 33.79 -0.91 41.16
CA SER A 88 33.24 0.14 40.27
C SER A 88 34.13 1.26 39.69
N ALA A 89 33.85 1.59 38.42
CA ALA A 89 33.80 2.96 37.88
C ALA A 89 32.84 3.04 36.68
N THR A 90 31.53 3.08 36.92
CA THR A 90 30.51 3.19 35.88
C THR A 90 30.34 4.63 35.39
N THR A 91 30.77 4.90 34.16
CA THR A 91 30.20 5.99 33.36
C THR A 91 28.75 5.60 33.01
N PRO A 92 27.76 6.51 33.00
CA PRO A 92 26.43 6.18 32.52
C PRO A 92 26.52 5.91 31.01
N ALA A 93 26.47 4.64 30.64
CA ALA A 93 26.30 4.25 29.25
C ALA A 93 24.94 4.80 28.79
N GLN A 94 24.96 5.71 27.82
CA GLN A 94 23.78 5.91 26.99
C GLN A 94 23.51 4.56 26.35
N ILE A 95 22.33 3.99 26.61
CA ILE A 95 21.86 2.80 25.92
C ILE A 95 21.47 3.27 24.52
N GLU A 96 22.46 3.36 23.63
CA GLU A 96 22.22 3.54 22.21
C GLU A 96 21.38 2.36 21.74
N THR A 97 20.25 2.64 21.09
CA THR A 97 19.44 1.62 20.45
C THR A 97 20.33 0.84 19.47
N PRO A 98 20.38 -0.50 19.54
CA PRO A 98 21.25 -1.28 18.66
C PRO A 98 20.90 -0.99 17.20
N PRO A 99 21.91 -0.87 16.30
CA PRO A 99 21.65 -0.56 14.91
C PRO A 99 20.74 -1.62 14.28
N VAL A 100 19.91 -1.20 13.31
CA VAL A 100 18.83 -2.02 12.73
C VAL A 100 19.31 -3.40 12.26
N VAL A 101 20.52 -3.47 11.70
CA VAL A 101 21.17 -4.72 11.22
C VAL A 101 21.39 -5.75 12.35
N ASP A 102 21.68 -5.30 13.58
CA ASP A 102 21.98 -6.17 14.71
C ASP A 102 20.72 -6.69 15.44
N GLN A 103 19.54 -6.14 15.11
CA GLN A 103 18.26 -6.59 15.66
C GLN A 103 17.73 -7.80 14.89
N ASP A 104 17.08 -8.75 15.58
CA ASP A 104 16.44 -9.89 14.93
C ASP A 104 15.15 -9.48 14.18
N THR A 105 14.75 -10.29 13.19
CA THR A 105 13.62 -9.99 12.31
C THR A 105 12.27 -9.89 13.05
N GLN A 106 12.10 -10.58 14.18
CA GLN A 106 10.88 -10.50 14.97
C GLN A 106 10.81 -9.17 15.74
N THR A 107 11.91 -8.76 16.38
CA THR A 107 12.03 -7.45 17.04
C THR A 107 11.79 -6.30 16.06
N LEU A 108 12.37 -6.39 14.85
CA LEU A 108 12.12 -5.44 13.76
C LEU A 108 10.64 -5.41 13.34
N ALA A 109 10.02 -6.57 13.10
CA ALA A 109 8.62 -6.67 12.69
C ALA A 109 7.64 -6.16 13.76
N VAL A 110 7.90 -6.44 15.05
CA VAL A 110 7.10 -5.93 16.18
C VAL A 110 7.24 -4.41 16.31
N THR A 111 8.45 -3.87 16.18
CA THR A 111 8.72 -2.43 16.23
C THR A 111 7.96 -1.71 15.11
N LEU A 112 8.09 -2.19 13.88
CA LEU A 112 7.38 -1.67 12.71
C LEU A 112 5.86 -1.77 12.88
N THR A 113 5.35 -2.90 13.38
CA THR A 113 3.90 -3.09 13.64
C THR A 113 3.37 -2.02 14.60
N ASN A 114 4.07 -1.74 15.70
CA ASN A 114 3.63 -0.78 16.70
C ASN A 114 3.63 0.66 16.16
N GLN A 115 4.66 1.04 15.40
CA GLN A 115 4.78 2.37 14.80
C GLN A 115 3.78 2.56 13.64
N MET A 116 3.60 1.55 12.80
CA MET A 116 2.73 1.61 11.62
C MET A 116 1.24 1.52 11.93
N ARG A 117 0.80 1.28 13.18
CA ARG A 117 -0.62 1.40 13.58
C ARG A 117 -1.23 2.76 13.28
N ARG A 118 -0.43 3.83 13.32
CA ARG A 118 -0.88 5.22 13.11
C ARG A 118 0.13 5.99 12.25
N PRO A 119 0.31 5.63 10.97
CA PRO A 119 1.37 6.18 10.13
C PRO A 119 1.20 7.70 9.94
N LYS A 120 -0.06 8.17 9.97
CA LYS A 120 -0.50 9.56 9.90
C LYS A 120 0.04 10.42 11.05
N ASN A 121 0.28 9.85 12.23
CA ASN A 121 0.75 10.59 13.42
C ASN A 121 2.28 10.66 13.51
N LEU A 122 3.01 9.77 12.83
CA LEU A 122 4.47 9.69 12.92
C LEU A 122 5.19 10.98 12.48
N ASP A 123 6.33 11.25 13.10
CA ASP A 123 7.28 12.28 12.70
C ASP A 123 8.22 11.79 11.58
N VAL A 124 8.96 12.71 10.96
CA VAL A 124 9.88 12.38 9.86
C VAL A 124 10.94 11.37 10.32
N LYS A 125 11.47 11.51 11.53
CA LYS A 125 12.52 10.64 12.07
C LYS A 125 12.03 9.18 12.23
N THR A 126 10.81 9.00 12.72
CA THR A 126 10.21 7.66 12.86
C THR A 126 9.86 7.08 11.49
N LEU A 127 9.42 7.90 10.53
CA LEU A 127 9.20 7.44 9.15
C LEU A 127 10.50 6.99 8.46
N ASP A 128 11.61 7.71 8.68
CA ASP A 128 12.94 7.31 8.20
C ASP A 128 13.40 5.99 8.85
N GLN A 129 13.17 5.83 10.15
CA GLN A 129 13.45 4.57 10.87
C GLN A 129 12.58 3.42 10.33
N ASN A 130 11.29 3.65 10.05
CA ASN A 130 10.39 2.64 9.49
C ASN A 130 10.83 2.19 8.10
N ILE A 131 11.32 3.11 7.25
CA ILE A 131 11.87 2.77 5.93
C ILE A 131 13.11 1.86 6.10
N ALA A 132 14.05 2.23 6.98
CA ALA A 132 15.25 1.43 7.24
C ALA A 132 14.94 0.04 7.83
N ILE A 133 13.97 -0.05 8.75
CA ILE A 133 13.48 -1.33 9.30
C ILE A 133 12.82 -2.18 8.20
N ALA A 134 11.98 -1.57 7.36
CA ALA A 134 11.32 -2.26 6.27
C ALA A 134 12.31 -2.77 5.23
N ASP A 135 13.34 -1.99 4.86
CA ASP A 135 14.41 -2.41 3.95
C ASP A 135 15.20 -3.61 4.51
N GLU A 136 15.53 -3.61 5.81
CA GLU A 136 16.20 -4.74 6.46
C GLU A 136 15.31 -6.00 6.47
N ILE A 137 14.00 -5.86 6.73
CA ILE A 137 13.05 -6.98 6.66
C ILE A 137 12.91 -7.49 5.22
N ILE A 138 12.80 -6.62 4.21
CA ILE A 138 12.74 -7.00 2.79
C ILE A 138 14.01 -7.74 2.37
N SER A 139 15.19 -7.30 2.84
CA SER A 139 16.47 -7.96 2.56
C SER A 139 16.55 -9.38 3.12
N ARG A 140 15.90 -9.65 4.26
CA ARG A 140 15.87 -10.96 4.93
C ARG A 140 14.73 -11.86 4.46
N GLU A 141 13.59 -11.25 4.15
CA GLU A 141 12.30 -11.88 3.90
C GLU A 141 11.64 -11.22 2.66
N PRO A 142 12.19 -11.40 1.45
CA PRO A 142 11.74 -10.72 0.22
C PRO A 142 10.33 -11.10 -0.25
N ASP A 143 9.70 -12.09 0.39
CA ASP A 143 8.31 -12.48 0.20
C ASP A 143 7.35 -11.81 1.22
N SER A 144 7.84 -10.94 2.11
CA SER A 144 7.03 -10.24 3.11
C SER A 144 6.33 -9.01 2.50
N TYR A 145 5.16 -9.21 1.89
CA TYR A 145 4.38 -8.11 1.29
C TYR A 145 4.18 -6.92 2.25
N SER A 146 3.89 -7.19 3.53
CA SER A 146 3.69 -6.13 4.53
C SER A 146 4.94 -5.27 4.76
N ALA A 147 6.15 -5.79 4.58
CA ALA A 147 7.36 -4.97 4.65
C ALA A 147 7.42 -3.94 3.51
N TYR A 148 7.11 -4.37 2.27
CA TYR A 148 6.97 -3.47 1.12
C TYR A 148 5.88 -2.40 1.36
N LYS A 149 4.72 -2.81 1.90
CA LYS A 149 3.63 -1.90 2.28
C LYS A 149 4.06 -0.87 3.33
N ALA A 150 4.75 -1.30 4.38
CA ALA A 150 5.20 -0.41 5.45
C ALA A 150 6.18 0.67 4.92
N LYS A 151 7.11 0.26 4.05
CA LYS A 151 8.00 1.19 3.33
C LYS A 151 7.20 2.15 2.45
N LEU A 152 6.24 1.65 1.66
CA LEU A 152 5.44 2.47 0.75
C LEU A 152 4.64 3.54 1.51
N ILE A 153 3.93 3.14 2.56
CA ILE A 153 3.15 4.08 3.39
C ILE A 153 4.08 5.12 4.01
N SER A 154 5.26 4.72 4.50
CA SER A 154 6.21 5.66 5.12
C SER A 154 6.72 6.71 4.11
N LEU A 155 7.03 6.29 2.88
CA LEU A 155 7.40 7.21 1.78
C LEU A 155 6.25 8.14 1.39
N LEU A 156 5.02 7.62 1.27
CA LEU A 156 3.85 8.41 0.87
C LEU A 156 3.38 9.38 1.96
N VAL A 157 3.54 9.05 3.25
CA VAL A 157 3.31 10.01 4.35
C VAL A 157 4.37 11.10 4.34
N LYS A 158 5.65 10.80 4.07
CA LYS A 158 6.69 11.83 3.89
C LYS A 158 6.37 12.77 2.73
N GLU A 159 5.90 12.25 1.59
CA GLU A 159 5.44 13.05 0.45
C GLU A 159 4.24 13.93 0.82
N GLY A 160 3.14 13.33 1.28
CA GLY A 160 1.87 14.03 1.46
C GLY A 160 1.78 14.92 2.71
N LYS A 161 2.26 14.44 3.88
CA LYS A 161 2.15 15.18 5.15
C LYS A 161 3.23 16.25 5.29
N PHE A 162 4.46 15.94 4.86
CA PHE A 162 5.63 16.78 5.10
C PHE A 162 6.13 17.52 3.84
N ASN A 163 5.48 17.33 2.68
CA ASN A 163 5.90 17.89 1.38
C ASN A 163 7.37 17.56 1.02
N GLN A 164 7.90 16.44 1.51
CA GLN A 164 9.25 16.00 1.16
C GLN A 164 9.18 15.25 -0.17
N PRO A 165 9.94 15.64 -1.21
CA PRO A 165 9.91 14.93 -2.48
C PRO A 165 10.38 13.48 -2.25
N ALA A 166 9.47 12.53 -2.47
CA ALA A 166 9.82 11.11 -2.49
C ALA A 166 10.57 10.78 -3.79
N ASN A 167 11.45 9.79 -3.73
CA ASN A 167 12.12 9.29 -4.92
C ASN A 167 11.10 8.53 -5.79
N GLU A 168 10.83 9.05 -7.00
CA GLU A 168 9.87 8.46 -7.93
C GLU A 168 10.28 7.03 -8.34
N ASP A 169 11.56 6.80 -8.59
CA ASP A 169 12.10 5.51 -9.01
C ASP A 169 11.97 4.47 -7.89
N GLU A 170 12.11 4.91 -6.63
CA GLU A 170 11.92 4.06 -5.45
C GLU A 170 10.46 3.67 -5.26
N ILE A 171 9.52 4.62 -5.36
CA ILE A 171 8.09 4.33 -5.29
C ILE A 171 7.66 3.42 -6.45
N GLU A 172 8.17 3.65 -7.67
CA GLU A 172 7.85 2.80 -8.83
C GLU A 172 8.39 1.37 -8.65
N SER A 173 9.67 1.21 -8.30
CA SER A 173 10.24 -0.12 -8.03
C SER A 173 9.46 -0.87 -6.95
N LEU A 174 9.05 -0.16 -5.89
CA LEU A 174 8.31 -0.74 -4.77
C LEU A 174 6.90 -1.18 -5.19
N LEU A 175 6.19 -0.36 -5.97
CA LEU A 175 4.89 -0.72 -6.54
C LEU A 175 5.00 -1.90 -7.52
N GLU A 176 6.07 -1.98 -8.31
CA GLU A 176 6.32 -3.10 -9.23
C GLU A 176 6.61 -4.40 -8.50
N ASP A 177 7.41 -4.39 -7.42
CA ASP A 177 7.59 -5.55 -6.56
C ASP A 177 6.27 -5.97 -5.89
N MET A 178 5.49 -5.00 -5.38
CA MET A 178 4.18 -5.26 -4.79
C MET A 178 3.18 -5.84 -5.80
N ALA A 179 3.26 -5.48 -7.08
CA ALA A 179 2.45 -6.05 -8.16
C ALA A 179 2.79 -7.53 -8.48
N GLN A 180 4.00 -7.98 -8.15
CA GLN A 180 4.45 -9.37 -8.38
C GLN A 180 3.88 -10.37 -7.35
N PHE A 181 3.19 -9.93 -6.31
CA PHE A 181 2.62 -10.82 -5.30
C PHE A 181 1.29 -11.44 -5.71
N ASN A 182 1.11 -12.74 -5.42
CA ASN A 182 -0.16 -13.44 -5.58
C ASN A 182 -1.05 -13.23 -4.35
N ILE A 183 -1.60 -12.03 -4.22
CA ILE A 183 -2.51 -11.72 -3.10
C ILE A 183 -3.83 -12.50 -3.21
N GLY A 184 -4.33 -12.77 -4.43
CA GLY A 184 -5.69 -13.29 -4.65
C GLY A 184 -5.96 -14.63 -3.97
N ASN A 185 -4.93 -15.47 -3.85
CA ASN A 185 -5.03 -16.83 -3.29
C ASN A 185 -4.87 -16.92 -1.76
N ASN A 186 -4.55 -15.81 -1.06
CA ASN A 186 -4.31 -15.80 0.38
C ASN A 186 -5.16 -14.70 1.05
N SER A 187 -6.10 -15.07 1.92
CA SER A 187 -7.00 -14.13 2.60
C SER A 187 -6.28 -13.15 3.52
N LEU A 188 -5.22 -13.60 4.20
CA LEU A 188 -4.41 -12.75 5.06
C LEU A 188 -3.58 -11.78 4.20
N ALA A 189 -3.01 -12.26 3.09
CA ALA A 189 -2.32 -11.38 2.14
C ALA A 189 -3.28 -10.40 1.43
N ARG A 190 -4.57 -10.69 1.26
CA ARG A 190 -5.57 -9.71 0.77
C ARG A 190 -5.87 -8.61 1.80
N ARG A 191 -5.88 -8.97 3.09
CA ARG A 191 -6.00 -8.00 4.18
C ARG A 191 -4.75 -7.10 4.21
N GLU A 192 -3.57 -7.72 4.27
CA GLU A 192 -2.27 -7.05 4.20
C GLU A 192 -2.15 -6.19 2.93
N ALA A 193 -2.63 -6.67 1.76
CA ALA A 193 -2.59 -5.94 0.49
C ALA A 193 -3.27 -4.58 0.51
N THR A 194 -4.23 -4.39 1.39
CA THR A 194 -5.15 -3.26 1.38
C THR A 194 -4.54 -2.04 2.08
N LEU A 195 -4.08 -1.06 1.31
CA LEU A 195 -3.60 0.24 1.79
C LEU A 195 -4.72 1.30 1.84
N ILE A 196 -5.76 1.20 1.00
CA ILE A 196 -6.71 2.32 0.71
C ILE A 196 -8.15 1.81 0.51
N ALA A 197 -8.61 0.77 1.25
CA ALA A 197 -10.01 0.32 1.16
C ALA A 197 -11.02 1.25 1.89
N ASN A 198 -11.02 2.52 1.50
CA ASN A 198 -12.05 3.51 1.83
C ASN A 198 -13.33 3.27 1.00
N THR A 199 -13.81 2.03 0.96
CA THR A 199 -15.19 1.72 0.54
C THR A 199 -16.12 1.54 1.73
N ASN A 200 -15.65 1.74 2.96
CA ASN A 200 -16.50 1.80 4.14
C ASN A 200 -16.19 3.03 5.00
N ALA A 201 -17.18 3.94 5.09
CA ALA A 201 -17.14 5.11 5.94
C ALA A 201 -17.02 4.77 7.44
N ASP A 202 -17.40 3.54 7.85
CA ASP A 202 -17.20 3.05 9.22
C ASP A 202 -15.71 2.91 9.56
N ILE A 203 -14.87 2.47 8.60
CA ILE A 203 -13.42 2.37 8.80
C ILE A 203 -12.82 3.77 8.93
N ASP A 204 -13.19 4.71 8.04
CA ASP A 204 -12.78 6.12 8.15
C ASP A 204 -13.22 6.76 9.49
N ASN A 205 -14.42 6.44 9.98
CA ASN A 205 -14.90 6.90 11.28
C ASN A 205 -14.08 6.31 12.44
N ILE A 206 -13.76 5.01 12.40
CA ILE A 206 -12.92 4.36 13.41
C ILE A 206 -11.49 4.93 13.38
N ASP A 207 -10.91 5.13 12.20
CA ASP A 207 -9.60 5.75 12.01
C ASP A 207 -9.55 7.17 12.61
N ASN A 208 -10.59 7.97 12.39
CA ASN A 208 -10.70 9.30 12.98
C ASN A 208 -10.79 9.26 14.51
N GLN A 209 -11.51 8.29 15.07
CA GLN A 209 -11.56 8.08 16.53
C GLN A 209 -10.21 7.61 17.08
N LEU A 210 -9.53 6.69 16.39
CA LEU A 210 -8.17 6.27 16.72
C LEU A 210 -7.18 7.44 16.65
N ASN A 211 -7.28 8.33 15.66
CA ASN A 211 -6.42 9.50 15.55
C ASN A 211 -6.61 10.47 16.74
N ALA A 212 -7.87 10.72 17.12
CA ALA A 212 -8.19 11.57 18.28
C ALA A 212 -7.66 10.99 19.60
N LEU A 213 -7.84 9.68 19.83
CA LEU A 213 -7.28 8.98 20.99
C LEU A 213 -5.74 9.02 21.02
N GLY A 214 -5.09 8.93 19.86
CA GLY A 214 -3.64 9.04 19.75
C GLY A 214 -3.10 10.43 20.13
N GLN A 215 -3.79 11.50 19.72
CA GLN A 215 -3.45 12.87 20.12
C GLN A 215 -3.69 13.11 21.63
N GLU A 216 -4.77 12.54 22.18
CA GLU A 216 -5.05 12.60 23.62
C GLU A 216 -3.94 11.89 24.42
N ARG A 217 -3.52 10.71 23.98
CA ARG A 217 -2.40 9.95 24.58
C ARG A 217 -1.10 10.74 24.56
N GLU A 218 -0.68 11.25 23.40
CA GLU A 218 0.57 12.02 23.26
C GLU A 218 0.58 13.27 24.17
N MET A 219 -0.56 13.95 24.28
CA MET A 219 -0.73 15.07 25.19
C MET A 219 -0.55 14.64 26.66
N ILE A 220 -1.16 13.53 27.09
CA ILE A 220 -1.03 13.02 28.47
C ILE A 220 0.40 12.56 28.77
N GLU A 221 1.04 11.82 27.85
CA GLU A 221 2.44 11.38 27.98
C GLU A 221 3.41 12.57 28.05
N SER A 222 3.15 13.66 27.31
CA SER A 222 3.96 14.88 27.41
C SER A 222 3.84 15.57 28.77
N GLN A 223 2.68 15.48 29.43
CA GLN A 223 2.41 16.08 30.74
C GLN A 223 2.97 15.24 31.90
N LEU A 224 2.98 13.91 31.76
CA LEU A 224 3.48 12.96 32.76
C LEU A 224 4.95 13.21 33.15
N ASN A 225 5.79 13.64 32.21
CA ASN A 225 7.20 13.97 32.46
C ASN A 225 7.43 15.11 33.47
N GLY A 226 6.39 15.87 33.84
CA GLY A 226 6.47 16.95 34.82
C GLY A 226 5.80 16.66 36.18
N LEU A 227 5.20 15.47 36.36
CA LEU A 227 4.39 15.15 37.56
C LEU A 227 5.19 14.44 38.65
N ALA A 228 4.78 14.63 39.91
CA ALA A 228 5.36 13.94 41.06
C ALA A 228 4.81 12.51 41.19
N ALA A 229 5.65 11.56 41.60
CA ALA A 229 5.36 10.13 41.57
C ALA A 229 4.08 9.68 42.31
N ASP A 230 3.69 10.39 43.37
CA ASP A 230 2.51 10.08 44.19
C ASP A 230 1.37 11.11 44.02
N SER A 231 1.39 11.92 42.95
CA SER A 231 0.39 12.97 42.76
C SER A 231 -0.95 12.40 42.26
N PRO A 232 -2.11 12.94 42.71
CA PRO A 232 -3.41 12.51 42.23
C PRO A 232 -3.60 12.79 40.72
N GLU A 233 -2.89 13.77 40.17
CA GLU A 233 -2.83 14.05 38.74
C GLU A 233 -2.15 12.91 37.96
N LEU A 234 -1.07 12.32 38.50
CA LEU A 234 -0.38 11.18 37.88
C LEU A 234 -1.23 9.90 37.91
N LEU A 235 -1.95 9.66 39.02
CA LEU A 235 -2.92 8.57 39.10
C LEU A 235 -4.04 8.72 38.06
N ASN A 236 -4.62 9.92 37.94
CA ASN A 236 -5.66 10.23 36.95
C ASN A 236 -5.13 10.11 35.50
N ALA A 237 -3.91 10.59 35.24
CA ALA A 237 -3.26 10.43 33.94
C ALA A 237 -3.08 8.94 33.56
N ASN A 238 -2.64 8.10 34.50
CA ASN A 238 -2.49 6.66 34.28
C ASN A 238 -3.84 5.95 34.06
N ASP A 239 -4.87 6.26 34.88
CA ASP A 239 -6.22 5.74 34.69
C ASP A 239 -6.80 6.15 33.32
N ARG A 240 -6.46 7.36 32.85
CA ARG A 240 -6.90 7.85 31.54
C ARG A 240 -6.15 7.18 30.38
N LEU A 241 -4.85 6.93 30.52
CA LEU A 241 -4.08 6.14 29.54
C LEU A 241 -4.63 4.73 29.41
N ALA A 242 -4.93 4.05 30.52
CA ALA A 242 -5.55 2.71 30.48
C ALA A 242 -6.91 2.68 29.76
N GLN A 243 -7.75 3.70 29.97
CA GLN A 243 -9.02 3.86 29.23
C GLN A 243 -8.82 4.12 27.73
N ILE A 244 -7.74 4.82 27.35
CA ILE A 244 -7.39 5.04 25.95
C ILE A 244 -6.96 3.72 25.32
N GLU A 245 -6.04 2.97 25.95
CA GLU A 245 -5.56 1.67 25.46
C GLU A 245 -6.71 0.64 25.29
N GLU A 246 -7.67 0.58 26.22
CA GLU A 246 -8.85 -0.29 26.09
C GLU A 246 -9.72 0.09 24.87
N LYS A 247 -9.97 1.39 24.66
CA LYS A 247 -10.73 1.87 23.50
C LYS A 247 -10.00 1.66 22.19
N GLU A 248 -8.70 1.85 22.17
CA GLU A 248 -7.86 1.55 21.00
C GLU A 248 -7.96 0.07 20.63
N ALA A 249 -7.85 -0.84 21.60
CA ALA A 249 -8.01 -2.28 21.37
C ALA A 249 -9.41 -2.64 20.84
N MET A 250 -10.48 -2.05 21.39
CA MET A 250 -11.84 -2.27 20.90
C MET A 250 -12.04 -1.76 19.47
N LEU A 251 -11.55 -0.56 19.15
CA LEU A 251 -11.65 0.02 17.82
C LEU A 251 -10.85 -0.79 16.78
N MET A 252 -9.64 -1.23 17.11
CA MET A 252 -8.83 -2.11 16.25
C MET A 252 -9.53 -3.45 15.98
N SER A 253 -10.21 -4.04 16.98
CA SER A 253 -11.01 -5.27 16.80
C SER A 253 -12.19 -5.06 15.84
N ASN A 254 -12.83 -3.88 15.88
CA ASN A 254 -13.87 -3.52 14.93
C ASN A 254 -13.33 -3.35 13.50
N VAL A 255 -12.15 -2.75 13.32
CA VAL A 255 -11.47 -2.68 12.01
C VAL A 255 -11.23 -4.09 11.46
N GLU A 256 -10.64 -5.00 12.24
CA GLU A 256 -10.37 -6.37 11.78
C GLU A 256 -11.65 -7.12 11.33
N SER A 257 -12.77 -6.89 12.02
CA SER A 257 -14.08 -7.46 11.66
C SER A 257 -14.60 -6.90 10.32
N LEU A 258 -14.50 -5.59 10.11
CA LEU A 258 -14.91 -4.91 8.88
C LEU A 258 -14.01 -5.31 7.70
N GLU A 259 -12.69 -5.36 7.90
CA GLU A 259 -11.72 -5.83 6.91
C GLU A 259 -11.96 -7.29 6.50
N THR A 260 -12.25 -8.17 7.47
CA THR A 260 -12.56 -9.58 7.21
C THR A 260 -13.84 -9.73 6.39
N SER A 261 -14.84 -8.86 6.64
CA SER A 261 -16.06 -8.79 5.85
C SER A 261 -15.81 -8.27 4.42
N LEU A 262 -14.98 -7.24 4.26
CA LEU A 262 -14.58 -6.67 2.96
C LEU A 262 -13.77 -7.67 2.12
N ALA A 263 -12.81 -8.36 2.72
CA ALA A 263 -11.99 -9.38 2.07
C ALA A 263 -12.81 -10.61 1.63
N SER A 264 -13.94 -10.86 2.28
CA SER A 264 -14.87 -11.94 1.93
C SER A 264 -15.79 -11.57 0.75
N ASN A 265 -16.25 -10.31 0.68
CA ASN A 265 -17.20 -9.87 -0.36
C ASN A 265 -16.56 -9.56 -1.72
N ARG A 266 -15.29 -9.17 -1.76
CA ARG A 266 -14.61 -8.77 -3.02
C ARG A 266 -14.03 -9.98 -3.75
N ALA A 267 -14.88 -10.72 -4.46
CA ALA A 267 -14.50 -11.87 -5.29
C ALA A 267 -13.85 -11.47 -6.65
N GLN A 268 -12.80 -10.63 -6.63
CA GLN A 268 -11.84 -10.40 -7.74
C GLN A 268 -10.73 -9.36 -7.37
N ILE A 269 -10.26 -9.28 -6.12
CA ILE A 269 -9.18 -8.34 -5.74
C ILE A 269 -7.85 -8.73 -6.41
N ILE A 270 -7.56 -8.09 -7.55
CA ILE A 270 -6.22 -7.61 -7.87
C ILE A 270 -5.89 -6.48 -6.87
N ASN A 271 -4.62 -6.32 -6.52
CA ASN A 271 -4.16 -5.29 -5.58
C ASN A 271 -4.42 -3.88 -6.14
N GLU A 272 -5.63 -3.38 -5.97
CA GLU A 272 -6.08 -2.17 -6.66
C GLU A 272 -5.33 -0.95 -6.14
N ASP A 273 -4.90 -0.94 -4.88
CA ASP A 273 -4.16 0.19 -4.30
C ASP A 273 -2.84 0.46 -5.04
N VAL A 274 -2.18 -0.58 -5.56
CA VAL A 274 -0.99 -0.44 -6.41
C VAL A 274 -1.31 0.26 -7.75
N VAL A 275 -2.55 0.14 -8.23
CA VAL A 275 -3.07 0.82 -9.44
C VAL A 275 -3.56 2.24 -9.10
N GLU A 276 -4.19 2.42 -7.93
CA GLU A 276 -4.77 3.68 -7.46
C GLU A 276 -3.69 4.70 -7.04
N ILE A 277 -2.61 4.27 -6.38
CA ILE A 277 -1.55 5.15 -5.85
C ILE A 277 -0.93 6.06 -6.94
N PRO A 278 -0.53 5.57 -8.13
CA PRO A 278 -0.10 6.43 -9.23
C PRO A 278 -1.08 7.56 -9.56
N PHE A 279 -2.39 7.27 -9.61
CA PHE A 279 -3.41 8.29 -9.92
C PHE A 279 -3.58 9.31 -8.79
N MET A 280 -3.62 8.88 -7.52
CA MET A 280 -3.71 9.81 -6.39
C MET A 280 -2.52 10.76 -6.30
N ARG A 281 -1.30 10.27 -6.56
CA ARG A 281 -0.10 11.11 -6.55
C ARG A 281 -0.12 12.16 -7.66
N LEU A 282 -0.61 11.81 -8.86
CA LEU A 282 -0.81 12.78 -9.94
C LEU A 282 -1.90 13.81 -9.60
N LEU A 283 -3.05 13.37 -9.04
CA LEU A 283 -4.10 14.28 -8.56
C LEU A 283 -3.59 15.26 -7.47
N ALA A 284 -2.82 14.77 -6.49
CA ALA A 284 -2.23 15.59 -5.43
C ALA A 284 -1.27 16.66 -5.99
N LYS A 285 -0.53 16.31 -7.04
CA LYS A 285 0.34 17.22 -7.80
C LYS A 285 -0.44 18.18 -8.71
N ASN A 286 -1.76 18.03 -8.83
CA ASN A 286 -2.66 18.80 -9.72
C ASN A 286 -2.39 18.52 -11.22
N ASP A 287 -1.75 17.39 -11.53
CA ASP A 287 -1.47 16.96 -12.91
C ASP A 287 -2.69 16.24 -13.50
N TYR A 288 -3.76 17.00 -13.68
CA TYR A 288 -5.04 16.48 -14.15
C TYR A 288 -4.98 15.97 -15.60
N GLU A 289 -4.12 16.56 -16.44
CA GLU A 289 -3.92 16.12 -17.83
C GLU A 289 -3.32 14.71 -17.88
N SER A 290 -2.26 14.44 -17.09
CA SER A 290 -1.71 13.09 -16.97
C SER A 290 -2.71 12.11 -16.34
N VAL A 291 -3.50 12.53 -15.35
CA VAL A 291 -4.55 11.66 -14.77
C VAL A 291 -5.57 11.27 -15.84
N MET A 292 -6.09 12.23 -16.62
CA MET A 292 -7.08 11.95 -17.66
C MET A 292 -6.50 11.07 -18.78
N SER A 293 -5.28 11.37 -19.26
CA SER A 293 -4.62 10.58 -20.31
C SER A 293 -4.38 9.13 -19.86
N ASN A 294 -3.87 8.94 -18.63
CA ASN A 294 -3.66 7.62 -18.05
C ASN A 294 -4.99 6.90 -17.77
N ALA A 295 -6.02 7.61 -17.30
CA ALA A 295 -7.32 7.03 -17.00
C ALA A 295 -8.03 6.57 -18.28
N GLN A 296 -7.99 7.35 -19.36
CA GLN A 296 -8.55 6.94 -20.66
C GLN A 296 -7.87 5.67 -21.18
N THR A 297 -6.53 5.70 -21.24
CA THR A 297 -5.72 4.56 -21.70
C THR A 297 -5.97 3.31 -20.84
N PHE A 298 -6.22 3.48 -19.54
CA PHE A 298 -6.57 2.40 -18.62
C PHE A 298 -7.98 1.86 -18.87
N ILE A 299 -8.98 2.73 -19.09
CA ILE A 299 -10.36 2.35 -19.45
C ILE A 299 -10.39 1.60 -20.79
N ASP A 300 -9.59 2.01 -21.77
CA ASP A 300 -9.57 1.37 -23.09
C ASP A 300 -9.11 -0.10 -23.03
N GLN A 301 -8.14 -0.40 -22.14
CA GLN A 301 -7.61 -1.75 -21.93
C GLN A 301 -8.42 -2.55 -20.89
N PHE A 302 -8.92 -1.91 -19.85
CA PHE A 302 -9.67 -2.51 -18.74
C PHE A 302 -11.06 -1.87 -18.58
N PRO A 303 -11.96 -1.97 -19.59
CA PRO A 303 -13.23 -1.24 -19.64
C PRO A 303 -14.26 -1.61 -18.56
N ASN A 304 -14.01 -2.69 -17.81
CA ASN A 304 -14.86 -3.15 -16.71
C ASN A 304 -14.29 -2.78 -15.33
N SER A 305 -13.13 -2.11 -15.28
CA SER A 305 -12.47 -1.73 -14.03
C SER A 305 -12.95 -0.34 -13.56
N PRO A 306 -13.52 -0.20 -12.34
CA PRO A 306 -14.08 1.06 -11.88
C PRO A 306 -13.02 2.14 -11.62
N SER A 307 -11.77 1.77 -11.31
CA SER A 307 -10.72 2.70 -10.90
C SER A 307 -10.36 3.72 -12.00
N GLY A 308 -10.28 3.29 -13.26
CA GLY A 308 -10.06 4.22 -14.38
C GLY A 308 -11.17 5.27 -14.50
N TYR A 309 -12.43 4.84 -14.37
CA TYR A 309 -13.57 5.75 -14.38
C TYR A 309 -13.58 6.69 -13.16
N TYR A 310 -13.27 6.19 -11.96
CA TYR A 310 -13.15 7.02 -10.74
C TYR A 310 -12.15 8.15 -10.93
N TYR A 311 -10.92 7.84 -11.36
CA TYR A 311 -9.87 8.85 -11.49
C TYR A 311 -10.11 9.83 -12.64
N MET A 312 -10.70 9.37 -13.75
CA MET A 312 -11.16 10.26 -14.82
C MET A 312 -12.22 11.25 -14.30
N VAL A 313 -13.25 10.75 -13.60
CA VAL A 313 -14.32 11.58 -13.05
C VAL A 313 -13.79 12.60 -12.05
N ARG A 314 -12.91 12.20 -11.11
CA ARG A 314 -12.32 13.14 -10.14
C ARG A 314 -11.48 14.22 -10.81
N ALA A 315 -10.71 13.90 -11.86
CA ALA A 315 -9.98 14.92 -12.62
C ALA A 315 -10.92 15.92 -13.32
N LEU A 316 -11.97 15.42 -14.00
CA LEU A 316 -13.00 16.25 -14.63
C LEU A 316 -13.73 17.15 -13.62
N GLU A 317 -14.10 16.63 -12.44
CA GLU A 317 -14.74 17.39 -11.37
C GLU A 317 -13.84 18.51 -10.84
N LEU A 318 -12.55 18.25 -10.65
CA LEU A 318 -11.56 19.22 -10.18
C LEU A 318 -11.24 20.30 -11.23
N GLN A 319 -11.36 19.97 -12.53
CA GLN A 319 -11.36 20.96 -13.62
C GLN A 319 -12.72 21.68 -13.81
N GLY A 320 -13.74 21.35 -13.02
CA GLY A 320 -15.08 21.96 -13.10
C GLY A 320 -16.00 21.38 -14.18
N GLN A 321 -15.58 20.35 -14.91
CA GLN A 321 -16.28 19.74 -16.04
C GLN A 321 -17.35 18.70 -15.60
N LYS A 322 -18.18 19.08 -14.62
CA LYS A 322 -19.16 18.19 -13.95
C LYS A 322 -20.17 17.51 -14.90
N ALA A 323 -20.54 18.18 -15.99
CA ALA A 323 -21.47 17.61 -16.99
C ALA A 323 -20.83 16.46 -17.79
N GLU A 324 -19.54 16.57 -18.10
CA GLU A 324 -18.77 15.55 -18.81
C GLU A 324 -18.50 14.34 -17.91
N ALA A 325 -18.16 14.61 -16.64
CA ALA A 325 -18.00 13.60 -15.60
C ALA A 325 -19.25 12.72 -15.42
N LEU A 326 -20.44 13.31 -15.37
CA LEU A 326 -21.71 12.57 -15.28
C LEU A 326 -21.96 11.73 -16.54
N ASN A 327 -21.72 12.31 -17.72
CA ASN A 327 -21.93 11.67 -19.02
C ASN A 327 -21.01 10.45 -19.21
N LEU A 328 -19.78 10.49 -18.67
CA LEU A 328 -18.83 9.38 -18.72
C LEU A 328 -19.35 8.14 -17.97
N ILE A 329 -19.90 8.32 -16.76
CA ILE A 329 -20.44 7.21 -15.96
C ILE A 329 -21.65 6.59 -16.65
N GLN A 330 -22.58 7.43 -17.14
CA GLN A 330 -23.81 7.00 -17.80
C GLN A 330 -23.58 6.19 -19.09
N ASN A 331 -22.47 6.44 -19.80
CA ASN A 331 -22.08 5.71 -21.01
C ASN A 331 -20.93 4.71 -20.76
N SER A 332 -20.61 4.41 -19.50
CA SER A 332 -19.56 3.45 -19.15
C SER A 332 -19.94 2.01 -19.51
N ARG A 333 -18.95 1.13 -19.61
CA ARG A 333 -19.16 -0.32 -19.82
C ARG A 333 -19.33 -1.10 -18.50
N LEU A 334 -19.33 -0.39 -17.37
CA LEU A 334 -19.51 -0.96 -16.03
C LEU A 334 -20.94 -1.52 -15.87
N SER A 335 -21.10 -2.58 -15.08
CA SER A 335 -22.44 -3.08 -14.72
C SER A 335 -23.18 -2.09 -13.81
N PRO A 336 -24.53 -2.13 -13.74
CA PRO A 336 -25.30 -1.22 -12.90
C PRO A 336 -24.86 -1.22 -11.41
N GLU A 337 -24.52 -2.39 -10.85
CA GLU A 337 -24.06 -2.47 -9.45
C GLU A 337 -22.71 -1.77 -9.25
N VAL A 338 -21.81 -1.89 -10.24
CA VAL A 338 -20.49 -1.23 -10.20
C VAL A 338 -20.62 0.28 -10.44
N GLN A 339 -21.56 0.72 -11.29
CA GLN A 339 -21.88 2.14 -11.47
C GLN A 339 -22.44 2.77 -10.19
N GLU A 340 -23.36 2.09 -9.49
CA GLU A 340 -23.91 2.58 -8.23
C GLU A 340 -22.83 2.69 -7.14
N SER A 341 -22.00 1.65 -6.98
CA SER A 341 -20.88 1.66 -6.03
C SER A 341 -19.87 2.78 -6.34
N LEU A 342 -19.56 3.01 -7.62
CA LEU A 342 -18.71 4.11 -8.07
C LEU A 342 -19.31 5.48 -7.72
N LEU A 343 -20.61 5.69 -7.99
CA LEU A 343 -21.31 6.94 -7.65
C LEU A 343 -21.33 7.21 -6.15
N GLN A 344 -21.57 6.19 -5.32
CA GLN A 344 -21.50 6.31 -3.86
C GLN A 344 -20.09 6.71 -3.39
N ARG A 345 -19.04 6.07 -3.94
CA ARG A 345 -17.64 6.41 -3.64
C ARG A 345 -17.33 7.87 -4.01
N LEU A 346 -17.72 8.30 -5.20
CA LEU A 346 -17.53 9.68 -5.67
C LEU A 346 -18.25 10.72 -4.80
N GLN A 347 -19.47 10.41 -4.33
CA GLN A 347 -20.21 11.30 -3.42
C GLN A 347 -19.53 11.41 -2.05
N ASN A 348 -19.14 10.28 -1.45
CA ASN A 348 -18.49 10.24 -0.14
C ASN A 348 -17.13 10.95 -0.15
N GLU A 349 -16.36 10.81 -1.23
CA GLU A 349 -15.04 11.42 -1.38
C GLU A 349 -15.08 12.83 -2.03
N SER A 350 -16.27 13.34 -2.38
CA SER A 350 -16.44 14.53 -3.22
C SER A 350 -15.71 15.77 -2.69
N SER A 351 -15.75 16.00 -1.38
CA SER A 351 -15.15 17.12 -0.65
C SER A 351 -13.68 16.94 -0.25
N GLN A 352 -13.09 15.76 -0.50
CA GLN A 352 -11.73 15.46 -0.07
C GLN A 352 -10.70 16.08 -1.01
N ASP A 353 -9.76 16.84 -0.45
CA ASP A 353 -8.59 17.37 -1.17
C ASP A 353 -7.64 16.21 -1.55
N PRO A 354 -7.32 16.00 -2.84
CA PRO A 354 -6.38 14.96 -3.28
C PRO A 354 -4.99 15.05 -2.63
N LYS A 355 -4.55 16.24 -2.19
CA LYS A 355 -3.27 16.40 -1.46
C LYS A 355 -3.23 15.62 -0.15
N ASN A 356 -4.39 15.35 0.43
CA ASN A 356 -4.54 14.59 1.66
C ASN A 356 -4.70 13.08 1.42
N TYR A 357 -4.34 12.54 0.24
CA TYR A 357 -4.41 11.09 -0.04
C TYR A 357 -3.67 10.24 1.01
N TRP A 358 -2.58 10.76 1.59
CA TRP A 358 -1.83 10.12 2.67
C TRP A 358 -2.65 9.84 3.93
N GLN A 359 -3.75 10.59 4.14
CA GLN A 359 -4.69 10.37 5.25
C GLN A 359 -5.57 9.13 5.06
N LYS A 360 -5.55 8.49 3.89
CA LYS A 360 -6.26 7.23 3.61
C LYS A 360 -5.40 5.98 3.77
N LEU A 361 -4.10 6.15 3.97
CA LEU A 361 -3.16 5.02 4.06
C LEU A 361 -3.32 4.27 5.38
N SER A 362 -3.70 3.00 5.31
CA SER A 362 -3.72 2.03 6.41
C SER A 362 -2.61 0.99 6.26
N PHE A 363 -2.11 0.46 7.38
CA PHE A 363 -1.11 -0.62 7.44
C PHE A 363 -1.72 -1.93 7.93
#